data_AF-A0A6N7D0U3-F1
#
_entry.id   AF-A0A6N7D0U3-F1
#
_cell.length_a   1.000
_cell.length_b   1.000
_cell.length_c   1.000
_cell.angle_alpha   90.00
_cell.angle_beta   90.00
_cell.angle_gamma   90.00
#
_symmetry.space_group_name_H-M   'P 1'
#
loop_
_entity.id
_entity.type
_entity.pdbx_description
1 polymer ?
#
loop_
_entity_poly.entity_id
_entity_poly.type
_entity_poly.pdbx_seq_one_letter_code
_entity_poly.pdbx_strand_id
1 'polypeptide(L)'
;MSAAPNCRLIGRWRIVEADLWDRDYLDLVDPATITIGANGHGEIAFGAMQASLDLGYSTSMVFFRWRGSDEMDEVSGDGHAELLDDGAIEITFAYDSGDEAVLKAKPETSSTACKNAAPKMAALSNFIASEAHPSAIFV
;
A
#
# COMPACT_ATOMS: atom_id res chain seq x y z
N MET A 1 0.13 -16.27 7.53
CA MET A 1 -1.10 -16.90 8.07
C MET A 1 -2.22 -16.59 7.10
N SER A 2 -3.05 -17.55 6.70
CA SER A 2 -4.20 -17.26 5.82
C SER A 2 -5.38 -16.75 6.64
N ALA A 3 -6.18 -15.87 6.05
CA ALA A 3 -7.34 -15.28 6.72
C ALA A 3 -8.38 -16.35 7.11
N ALA A 4 -9.06 -16.14 8.24
CA ALA A 4 -10.27 -16.89 8.55
C ALA A 4 -11.33 -16.63 7.46
N PRO A 5 -12.16 -17.62 7.09
CA PRO A 5 -13.11 -17.52 5.97
C PRO A 5 -14.20 -16.44 6.14
N ASN A 6 -14.22 -15.70 7.25
CA ASN A 6 -15.21 -14.69 7.60
C ASN A 6 -14.62 -13.31 7.90
N CYS A 7 -13.32 -13.05 7.66
CA CYS A 7 -12.77 -11.71 7.84
C CYS A 7 -13.42 -10.75 6.83
N ARG A 8 -14.15 -9.75 7.33
CA ARG A 8 -14.92 -8.81 6.48
C ARG A 8 -14.06 -7.74 5.82
N LEU A 9 -12.79 -7.65 6.20
CA LEU A 9 -11.87 -6.61 5.74
C LEU A 9 -11.09 -7.02 4.48
N ILE A 10 -11.21 -8.28 4.03
CA ILE A 10 -10.53 -8.75 2.81
C ILE A 10 -11.04 -7.96 1.60
N GLY A 11 -10.11 -7.35 0.87
CA GLY A 11 -10.42 -6.53 -0.29
C GLY A 11 -9.52 -5.30 -0.41
N ARG A 12 -9.90 -4.42 -1.33
CA ARG A 12 -9.21 -3.16 -1.58
C ARG A 12 -10.05 -2.00 -1.05
N TRP A 13 -9.38 -1.08 -0.38
CA TRP A 13 -10.00 0.05 0.30
C TRP A 13 -9.32 1.34 -0.14
N ARG A 14 -10.13 2.36 -0.40
CA ARG A 14 -9.68 3.71 -0.72
C ARG A 14 -9.53 4.50 0.56
N ILE A 15 -8.30 4.87 0.91
CA ILE A 15 -8.05 5.79 2.02
C ILE A 15 -8.58 7.16 1.58
N VAL A 16 -9.41 7.81 2.40
CA VAL A 16 -10.13 9.05 2.08
C VAL A 16 -9.85 10.19 3.05
N GLU A 17 -9.47 9.87 4.28
CA GLU A 17 -9.18 10.84 5.35
C GLU A 17 -7.98 10.37 6.17
N ALA A 18 -7.28 11.34 6.74
CA ALA A 18 -6.24 11.14 7.75
C ALA A 18 -6.32 12.28 8.78
N ASP A 19 -5.77 12.05 9.96
CA ASP A 19 -5.63 13.06 11.00
C ASP A 19 -4.47 14.03 10.75
N LEU A 20 -3.36 13.54 10.21
CA LEU A 20 -2.14 14.32 9.95
C LEU A 20 -2.09 14.95 8.54
N TRP A 21 -2.79 14.38 7.57
CA TRP A 21 -2.67 14.74 6.16
C TRP A 21 -4.02 15.06 5.52
N ASP A 22 -4.02 16.04 4.61
CA ASP A 22 -5.20 16.34 3.80
C ASP A 22 -5.32 15.40 2.60
N ARG A 23 -6.42 15.55 1.86
CA ARG A 23 -6.74 14.71 0.71
C ARG A 23 -5.70 14.80 -0.40
N ASP A 24 -5.17 16.00 -0.64
CA ASP A 24 -4.23 16.25 -1.72
C ASP A 24 -2.88 15.59 -1.42
N TYR A 25 -2.44 15.61 -0.16
CA TYR A 25 -1.25 14.88 0.27
C TYR A 25 -1.45 13.37 0.21
N LEU A 26 -2.59 12.84 0.69
CA LEU A 26 -2.87 11.41 0.61
C LEU A 26 -2.77 10.90 -0.83
N ASP A 27 -3.22 11.70 -1.80
CA ASP A 27 -3.24 11.34 -3.22
C ASP A 27 -2.06 11.89 -4.02
N LEU A 28 -0.96 12.27 -3.35
CA LEU A 28 0.17 12.98 -3.98
C LEU A 28 0.80 12.22 -5.16
N VAL A 29 1.08 10.92 -5.01
CA VAL A 29 1.72 10.09 -6.05
C VAL A 29 0.69 9.31 -6.85
N ASP A 30 -0.21 8.63 -6.16
CA ASP A 30 -1.28 7.80 -6.70
C ASP A 30 -2.44 7.83 -5.69
N PRO A 31 -3.66 7.43 -6.08
CA PRO A 31 -4.77 7.27 -5.14
C PRO A 31 -4.37 6.44 -3.90
N ALA A 32 -4.39 7.05 -2.72
CA ALA A 32 -4.18 6.38 -1.44
C ALA A 32 -5.08 5.13 -1.25
N THR A 33 -4.47 3.96 -1.10
CA THR A 33 -5.18 2.69 -0.97
C THR A 33 -4.52 1.76 0.04
N ILE A 34 -5.32 0.86 0.59
CA ILE A 34 -4.85 -0.32 1.31
C ILE A 34 -5.52 -1.56 0.72
N THR A 35 -4.74 -2.60 0.46
CA THR A 35 -5.21 -3.91 0.03
C THR A 35 -4.95 -4.92 1.14
N ILE A 36 -6.01 -5.56 1.60
CA ILE A 36 -5.98 -6.61 2.63
C ILE A 36 -6.23 -7.94 1.91
N GLY A 37 -5.17 -8.69 1.63
CA GLY A 37 -5.25 -9.99 0.98
C GLY A 37 -5.71 -11.08 1.95
N ALA A 38 -6.21 -12.21 1.43
CA ALA A 38 -6.58 -13.37 2.26
C ALA A 38 -5.40 -14.32 2.56
N ASN A 39 -4.23 -14.07 1.97
CA ASN A 39 -3.04 -14.92 2.02
C ASN A 39 -2.06 -14.54 3.15
N GLY A 40 -2.41 -13.59 4.01
CA GLY A 40 -1.49 -13.06 5.02
C GLY A 40 -0.67 -11.88 4.55
N HIS A 41 -0.90 -11.37 3.34
CA HIS A 41 -0.17 -10.25 2.79
C HIS A 41 -1.10 -9.14 2.32
N GLY A 42 -0.63 -7.91 2.42
CA GLY A 42 -1.31 -6.72 1.94
C GLY A 42 -0.32 -5.65 1.50
N GLU A 43 -0.86 -4.56 1.02
CA GLU A 43 -0.09 -3.40 0.58
C GLU A 43 -0.82 -2.13 0.99
N ILE A 44 -0.09 -1.09 1.36
CA ILE A 44 -0.63 0.24 1.62
C ILE A 44 0.22 1.28 0.88
N ALA A 45 -0.46 2.27 0.29
CA ALA A 45 0.19 3.40 -0.35
C ALA A 45 -0.63 4.67 -0.10
N PHE A 46 0.03 5.78 0.23
CA PHE A 46 -0.53 7.13 0.36
C PHE A 46 0.62 8.14 0.34
N GLY A 47 0.43 9.35 -0.18
CA GLY A 47 1.52 10.31 -0.29
C GLY A 47 2.71 9.72 -1.06
N ALA A 48 3.92 9.84 -0.50
CA ALA A 48 5.12 9.14 -0.97
C ALA A 48 5.30 7.75 -0.33
N MET A 49 4.51 7.43 0.70
CA MET A 49 4.61 6.19 1.47
C MET A 49 4.10 4.99 0.69
N GLN A 50 4.90 3.93 0.64
CA GLN A 50 4.55 2.62 0.07
C GLN A 50 5.07 1.52 0.98
N ALA A 51 4.21 0.60 1.42
CA ALA A 51 4.60 -0.52 2.28
C ALA A 51 3.90 -1.82 1.94
N SER A 52 4.61 -2.92 2.20
CA SER A 52 4.03 -4.26 2.29
C SER A 52 3.57 -4.54 3.73
N LEU A 53 2.50 -5.32 3.86
CA LEU A 53 1.87 -5.68 5.13
C LEU A 53 1.98 -7.19 5.35
N ASP A 54 2.48 -7.59 6.51
CA ASP A 54 2.37 -8.94 7.04
C ASP A 54 1.15 -9.00 7.98
N LEU A 55 0.08 -9.67 7.54
CA LEU A 55 -1.25 -9.60 8.15
C LEU A 55 -1.56 -10.76 9.12
N GLY A 56 -2.12 -10.40 10.27
CA GLY A 56 -2.89 -11.26 11.16
C GLY A 56 -4.38 -10.85 11.16
N TYR A 57 -5.27 -11.80 11.40
CA TYR A 57 -6.72 -11.59 11.21
C TYR A 57 -7.53 -11.90 12.47
N SER A 58 -8.57 -11.10 12.68
CA SER A 58 -9.75 -11.40 13.48
C SER A 58 -11.00 -11.34 12.57
N THR A 59 -12.20 -11.52 13.13
CA THR A 59 -13.46 -11.41 12.37
C THR A 59 -13.74 -9.99 11.87
N SER A 60 -13.40 -8.95 12.65
CA SER A 60 -13.71 -7.54 12.37
C SER A 60 -12.49 -6.62 12.40
N MET A 61 -11.29 -7.17 12.59
CA MET A 61 -10.05 -6.41 12.66
C MET A 61 -8.93 -7.17 11.97
N VAL A 62 -8.00 -6.45 11.36
CA VAL A 62 -6.72 -6.98 10.91
C VAL A 62 -5.58 -6.27 11.62
N PHE A 63 -4.56 -7.02 12.02
CA PHE A 63 -3.33 -6.50 12.58
C PHE A 63 -2.24 -6.66 11.53
N PHE A 64 -1.30 -5.74 11.46
CA PHE A 64 -0.20 -5.85 10.52
C PHE A 64 1.11 -5.34 11.12
N ARG A 65 2.20 -6.01 10.74
CA ARG A 65 3.52 -5.38 10.71
C ARG A 65 3.78 -4.92 9.28
N TRP A 66 4.40 -3.77 9.11
CA TRP A 66 4.63 -3.21 7.80
C TRP A 66 6.08 -2.78 7.62
N ARG A 67 6.54 -2.85 6.37
CA ARG A 67 7.85 -2.33 5.93
C ARG A 67 7.69 -1.67 4.57
N GLY A 68 8.34 -0.53 4.40
CA GLY A 68 8.15 0.28 3.22
C GLY A 68 9.19 1.36 3.07
N SER A 69 8.88 2.32 2.21
CA SER A 69 9.65 3.54 2.06
C SER A 69 8.73 4.74 2.03
N ASP A 70 9.16 5.80 2.70
CA ASP A 70 8.55 7.13 2.67
C ASP A 70 9.63 8.11 2.20
N GLU A 71 9.34 8.88 1.15
CA GLU A 71 10.29 9.85 0.56
C GLU A 71 11.71 9.29 0.26
N MET A 72 11.80 7.99 -0.12
CA MET A 72 13.04 7.23 -0.36
C MET A 72 13.79 6.74 0.89
N ASP A 73 13.29 7.01 2.09
CA ASP A 73 13.83 6.48 3.33
C ASP A 73 13.11 5.19 3.72
N GLU A 74 13.86 4.20 4.22
CA GLU A 74 13.28 2.94 4.69
C GLU A 74 12.63 3.15 6.05
N VAL A 75 11.36 2.74 6.14
CA VAL A 75 10.54 2.87 7.34
C VAL A 75 9.81 1.57 7.64
N SER A 76 9.52 1.35 8.92
CA SER A 76 8.75 0.21 9.38
C SER A 76 7.91 0.56 10.59
N GLY A 77 6.96 -0.31 10.89
CA GLY A 77 6.12 -0.17 12.06
C GLY A 77 5.05 -1.25 12.12
N ASP A 78 4.00 -0.98 12.88
CA ASP A 78 2.86 -1.86 13.00
C ASP A 78 1.55 -1.07 13.08
N GLY A 79 0.45 -1.79 13.14
CA GLY A 79 -0.85 -1.17 13.16
C GLY A 79 -1.98 -2.17 13.07
N HIS A 80 -3.18 -1.63 12.97
CA HIS A 80 -4.38 -2.42 12.78
C HIS A 80 -5.43 -1.64 12.00
N ALA A 81 -6.34 -2.36 11.38
CA ALA A 81 -7.53 -1.78 10.79
C ALA A 81 -8.79 -2.45 11.36
N GLU A 82 -9.78 -1.63 11.72
CA GLU A 82 -11.06 -2.06 12.28
C GLU A 82 -12.22 -1.63 11.38
N LEU A 83 -13.20 -2.51 11.23
CA LEU A 83 -14.43 -2.20 10.50
C LEU A 83 -15.41 -1.41 11.37
N LEU A 84 -15.81 -0.24 10.88
CA LEU A 84 -16.78 0.65 11.50
C LEU A 84 -18.23 0.29 11.10
N ASP A 85 -19.19 0.84 11.85
CA ASP A 85 -20.63 0.60 11.63
C ASP A 85 -21.15 1.15 10.29
N ASP A 86 -20.50 2.19 9.74
CA ASP A 86 -20.83 2.79 8.44
C ASP A 86 -20.25 2.03 7.24
N GLY A 87 -19.50 0.95 7.51
CA GLY A 87 -18.85 0.12 6.50
C GLY A 87 -17.50 0.66 6.00
N ALA A 88 -16.98 1.75 6.57
CA ALA A 88 -15.59 2.16 6.41
C ALA A 88 -14.68 1.36 7.34
N ILE A 89 -13.36 1.45 7.11
CA ILE A 89 -12.36 1.00 8.07
C ILE A 89 -11.60 2.19 8.62
N GLU A 90 -11.29 2.15 9.91
CA GLU A 90 -10.29 3.01 10.53
C GLU A 90 -8.98 2.24 10.64
N ILE A 91 -7.85 2.88 10.33
CA ILE A 91 -6.53 2.28 10.28
C ILE A 91 -5.64 3.08 11.21
N THR A 92 -5.16 2.44 12.27
CA THR A 92 -4.05 2.97 13.07
C THR A 92 -2.76 2.53 12.41
N PHE A 93 -1.93 3.49 12.02
CA PHE A 93 -0.68 3.28 11.31
C PHE A 93 0.48 3.89 12.12
N ALA A 94 1.19 3.05 12.87
CA ALA A 94 2.26 3.47 13.76
C ALA A 94 3.63 3.17 13.15
N TYR A 95 4.55 4.12 13.24
CA TYR A 95 5.95 3.99 12.89
C TYR A 95 6.75 3.49 14.09
N ASP A 96 7.77 2.66 13.86
CA ASP A 96 8.70 2.24 14.91
C ASP A 96 9.48 3.44 15.51
N SER A 97 9.48 4.61 14.86
CA SER A 97 10.01 5.88 15.39
C SER A 97 9.20 6.44 16.56
N GLY A 98 7.97 5.96 16.74
CA GLY A 98 7.02 6.44 17.75
C GLY A 98 5.96 7.40 17.22
N ASP A 99 6.00 7.75 15.92
CA ASP A 99 4.95 8.51 15.27
C ASP A 99 3.75 7.61 14.94
N GLU A 100 2.54 8.16 14.94
CA GLU A 100 1.32 7.43 14.63
C GLU A 100 0.37 8.31 13.83
N ALA A 101 -0.32 7.71 12.86
CA ALA A 101 -1.39 8.34 12.11
C ALA A 101 -2.66 7.49 12.15
N VAL A 102 -3.81 8.16 12.09
CA VAL A 102 -5.11 7.52 11.98
C VAL A 102 -5.70 7.84 10.61
N LEU A 103 -5.92 6.80 9.81
CA LEU A 103 -6.47 6.90 8.47
C LEU A 103 -7.89 6.33 8.45
N LYS A 104 -8.73 6.82 7.54
CA LYS A 104 -10.03 6.19 7.24
C LYS A 104 -10.11 5.79 5.78
N ALA A 105 -10.61 4.60 5.52
CA ALA A 105 -10.77 4.07 4.18
C ALA A 105 -12.18 3.52 3.93
N LYS A 106 -12.66 3.72 2.71
CA LYS A 106 -13.95 3.19 2.23
C LYS A 106 -13.71 2.00 1.31
N PRO A 107 -14.62 1.01 1.26
CA PRO A 107 -14.45 -0.12 0.37
C PRO A 107 -14.42 0.39 -1.07
N GLU A 108 -13.41 -0.04 -1.84
CA GLU A 108 -13.40 0.25 -3.26
C GLU A 108 -14.43 -0.66 -3.91
N THR A 109 -15.62 -0.11 -4.18
CA THR A 109 -16.63 -0.86 -4.94
C THR A 109 -16.05 -1.11 -6.32
N SER A 110 -15.54 -2.31 -6.52
CA SER A 110 -15.04 -2.77 -7.80
C SER A 110 -16.22 -2.80 -8.77
N SER A 111 -16.44 -1.71 -9.49
CA SER A 111 -17.23 -1.74 -10.71
C SER A 111 -16.43 -2.60 -11.67
N THR A 112 -16.71 -3.91 -11.68
CA THR A 112 -16.07 -4.87 -12.58
C THR A 112 -16.43 -4.51 -14.01
N ALA A 113 -15.62 -3.65 -14.62
CA ALA A 113 -15.37 -3.65 -16.05
C ALA A 113 -13.93 -4.12 -16.23
N CYS A 114 -13.76 -5.44 -16.37
CA CYS A 114 -12.48 -6.07 -16.69
C CYS A 114 -11.81 -5.33 -17.86
N LYS A 115 -10.70 -4.66 -17.59
CA LYS A 115 -9.66 -4.39 -18.60
C LYS A 115 -8.32 -4.72 -17.96
N ASN A 116 -7.78 -5.84 -18.41
CA ASN A 116 -6.45 -6.39 -18.19
C ASN A 116 -5.43 -5.36 -17.66
N ALA A 117 -5.06 -5.46 -16.39
CA ALA A 117 -3.87 -4.79 -15.89
C ALA A 117 -2.68 -5.72 -16.10
N ALA A 118 -1.82 -5.35 -17.06
CA ALA A 118 -0.48 -5.89 -17.22
C ALA A 118 0.32 -5.72 -15.90
N PRO A 119 1.33 -6.57 -15.62
CA PRO A 119 2.10 -6.44 -14.38
C PRO A 119 2.82 -5.08 -14.39
N LYS A 120 2.52 -4.21 -13.42
CA LYS A 120 3.30 -2.99 -13.13
C LYS A 120 4.64 -3.49 -12.57
N MET A 121 5.63 -3.67 -13.46
CA MET A 121 6.98 -4.07 -13.08
C MET A 121 7.52 -3.10 -12.04
N ALA A 122 8.03 -3.68 -10.95
CA ALA A 122 8.89 -3.00 -10.00
C ALA A 122 9.98 -2.23 -10.75
N ALA A 123 10.09 -0.93 -10.46
CA ALA A 123 11.22 -0.14 -10.89
C ALA A 123 12.47 -0.62 -10.12
N LEU A 124 13.17 -1.60 -10.70
CA LEU A 124 14.51 -1.96 -10.29
C LEU A 124 15.47 -0.90 -10.80
N SER A 125 16.00 -0.11 -9.86
CA SER A 125 17.20 0.69 -10.03
C SER A 125 18.41 -0.21 -10.33
N ASN A 126 19.36 0.39 -11.07
CA ASN A 126 20.73 -0.02 -11.38
C ASN A 126 20.94 -0.97 -12.57
N PHE A 127 21.56 -0.46 -13.65
CA PHE A 127 22.97 -0.72 -13.97
C PHE A 127 23.37 0.05 -15.25
N ILE A 128 24.09 1.17 -15.15
CA ILE A 128 24.84 1.71 -16.30
C ILE A 128 26.18 0.98 -16.32
N ALA A 129 26.30 -0.03 -17.18
CA ALA A 129 27.59 -0.57 -17.57
C ALA A 129 27.68 -0.70 -19.09
N SER A 130 28.65 0.05 -19.65
CA SER A 130 29.52 -0.30 -20.77
C SER A 130 28.90 -0.70 -22.13
N GLU A 131 29.12 0.13 -23.15
CA GLU A 131 29.70 -0.24 -24.46
C GLU A 131 29.98 1.07 -25.24
N ALA A 132 31.23 1.48 -25.46
CA ALA A 132 32.18 1.03 -26.49
C ALA A 132 31.74 1.35 -27.94
N HIS A 133 32.58 2.15 -28.60
CA HIS A 133 32.63 2.62 -30.01
C HIS A 133 31.92 1.77 -31.08
N PRO A 134 31.44 2.40 -32.17
CA PRO A 134 32.27 2.42 -33.38
C PRO A 134 32.11 3.69 -34.25
N SER A 135 33.20 4.14 -34.88
CA SER A 135 33.11 4.88 -36.15
C SER A 135 34.39 4.67 -36.94
N ALA A 136 34.44 3.52 -37.62
CA ALA A 136 35.18 3.41 -38.88
C ALA A 136 34.22 3.84 -39.98
N ILE A 137 34.49 5.00 -40.60
CA ILE A 137 33.88 5.37 -41.88
C ILE A 137 34.84 4.93 -42.97
N PHE A 138 34.32 4.05 -43.81
CA PHE A 138 34.92 3.60 -45.06
C PHE A 138 34.20 4.36 -46.18
N VAL A 139 34.87 5.33 -46.80
CA VAL A 139 34.79 5.71 -48.23
C VAL A 139 35.84 6.77 -48.54
#